data_AF-A0A075G867-F1
#
_entry.id   AF-A0A075G867-F1
#
_cell.length_a   1.000
_cell.length_b   1.000
_cell.length_c   1.000
_cell.angle_alpha   90.00
_cell.angle_beta   90.00
_cell.angle_gamma   90.00
#
_symmetry.space_group_name_H-M   'P 1'
#
loop_
_entity.id
_entity.type
_entity.pdbx_description
1 polymer ?
#
loop_
_entity_poly.entity_id
_entity_poly.type
_entity_poly.pdbx_seq_one_letter_code
_entity_poly.pdbx_strand_id
1 'polypeptide(L)' 'HEKEVNSPSLSVRDRTTGNIRELSAEDLVKEINDATNGKPFSKLNSTILLSRRPQIMV' A
#
# COMPACT_ATOMS: atom_id res chain seq x y z
N HIS A 1 15.97 9.02 2.25
CA HIS A 1 14.50 8.92 2.17
C HIS A 1 13.90 10.03 1.29
N GLU A 2 14.68 10.69 0.42
CA GLU A 2 14.25 11.91 -0.30
C GLU A 2 13.89 11.69 -1.77
N LYS A 3 14.23 10.55 -2.37
CA LYS A 3 14.05 10.34 -3.80
C LYS A 3 12.58 10.15 -4.22
N GLU A 4 11.73 9.69 -3.30
CA GLU A 4 10.30 9.48 -3.53
C GLU A 4 9.46 10.73 -3.25
N VAL A 5 9.99 11.71 -2.49
CA VAL A 5 9.26 12.95 -2.14
C VAL A 5 9.33 13.98 -3.27
N ASN A 6 10.40 13.97 -4.07
CA ASN A 6 10.62 14.93 -5.16
C ASN A 6 10.22 14.39 -6.55
N SER A 7 9.87 13.11 -6.66
CA SER A 7 9.56 12.49 -7.96
C SER A 7 8.06 12.19 -8.03
N PRO A 8 7.37 12.54 -9.13
CA PRO A 8 5.96 12.20 -9.32
C PRO A 8 5.73 10.70 -9.56
N SER A 9 6.80 9.92 -9.74
CA SER A 9 6.79 8.46 -9.91
C SER A 9 7.14 7.75 -8.60
N LEU A 10 6.32 6.74 -8.28
CA LEU A 10 6.52 5.82 -7.17
C LEU A 10 7.10 4.52 -7.71
N SER A 11 8.11 4.00 -7.02
CA SER A 11 8.68 2.69 -7.30
C SER A 11 7.84 1.62 -6.60
N VAL A 12 6.93 0.97 -7.34
CA VAL A 12 5.99 -0.01 -6.83
C VAL A 12 6.51 -1.41 -7.16
N ARG A 13 6.65 -2.25 -6.13
CA ARG A 13 7.02 -3.66 -6.31
C ARG A 13 5.77 -4.51 -6.47
N ASP A 14 5.68 -5.21 -7.60
CA ASP A 14 4.64 -6.19 -7.83
C ASP A 14 5.01 -7.52 -7.14
N ARG A 15 4.14 -7.98 -6.24
CA ARG A 15 4.35 -9.23 -5.48
C ARG A 15 4.18 -10.48 -6.35
N THR A 16 3.38 -10.42 -7.41
CA THR A 16 3.11 -11.57 -8.29
C THR A 16 4.26 -11.81 -9.27
N THR A 17 4.81 -10.74 -9.83
CA THR A 17 5.89 -10.82 -10.83
C THR A 17 7.28 -10.59 -10.25
N GLY A 18 7.38 -10.09 -9.02
CA GLY A 18 8.66 -9.80 -8.35
C GLY A 18 9.39 -8.59 -8.92
N ASN A 19 8.87 -7.97 -9.98
CA ASN A 19 9.47 -6.82 -10.65
C ASN A 19 9.10 -5.51 -9.97
N ILE A 20 9.98 -4.54 -10.13
CA ILE A 20 9.80 -3.17 -9.67
C ILE A 20 9.33 -2.34 -10.88
N ARG A 21 8.14 -1.74 -10.75
CA ARG A 21 7.53 -0.88 -11.77
C ARG A 21 7.57 0.56 -11.26
N GLU A 22 7.96 1.51 -12.11
CA GLU A 22 7.70 2.92 -11.83
C GLU A 22 6.30 3.27 -12.31
N LEU A 23 5.45 3.73 -11.40
CA LEU A 23 4.05 4.09 -11.64
C LEU A 23 3.76 5.47 -11.07
N SER A 24 2.82 6.19 -11.69
CA SER A 24 2.31 7.43 -11.13
C SER A 24 1.43 7.14 -9.90
N ALA A 25 1.29 8.11 -9.01
CA ALA A 25 0.41 7.97 -7.85
C ALA A 25 -1.07 7.75 -8.25
N GLU A 26 -1.51 8.36 -9.35
CA GLU A 26 -2.87 8.29 -9.87
C GLU A 26 -3.20 6.87 -10.38
N ASP A 27 -2.27 6.28 -11.15
CA ASP A 27 -2.42 4.92 -11.65
C ASP A 27 -2.44 3.89 -10.51
N LEU A 28 -1.61 4.11 -9.49
CA LEU A 28 -1.58 3.24 -8.31
C LEU A 28 -2.91 3.28 -7.55
N VAL A 29 -3.50 4.47 -7.36
CA VAL A 29 -4.81 4.61 -6.69
C VAL A 29 -5.89 3.89 -7.50
N LYS A 30 -5.85 3.99 -8.82
CA LYS A 30 -6.80 3.27 -9.69
C LYS A 30 -6.65 1.75 -9.56
N GLU A 31 -5.43 1.22 -9.65
CA GLU A 31 -5.18 -0.23 -9.48
C GLU A 31 -5.65 -0.73 -8.11
N ILE A 32 -5.41 0.03 -7.03
CA ILE A 32 -5.88 -0.33 -5.68
C ILE A 32 -7.41 -0.34 -5.62
N ASN A 33 -8.08 0.68 -6.16
CA ASN A 33 -9.54 0.73 -6.17
C ASN A 33 -10.13 -0.41 -6.99
N ASP A 34 -9.57 -0.73 -8.16
CA ASP A 34 -10.00 -1.86 -8.98
C ASP A 34 -9.77 -3.20 -8.26
N ALA A 35 -8.65 -3.36 -7.57
CA ALA A 35 -8.33 -4.57 -6.81
C ALA A 35 -9.16 -4.74 -5.53
N THR A 36 -9.66 -3.65 -4.95
CA THR A 36 -10.45 -3.64 -3.71
C THR A 36 -11.96 -3.59 -3.96
N ASN A 37 -12.39 -3.27 -5.18
CA ASN A 37 -13.81 -3.17 -5.53
C ASN A 37 -14.52 -4.52 -5.31
N GLY A 38 -15.63 -4.49 -4.58
CA GLY A 38 -16.43 -5.67 -4.24
C GLY A 38 -15.88 -6.57 -3.13
N LYS A 39 -14.72 -6.25 -2.53
CA LYS A 39 -14.20 -7.00 -1.38
C LYS A 39 -14.72 -6.41 -0.06
N PRO A 40 -15.15 -7.23 0.92
CA PRO A 40 -15.58 -6.73 2.22
C PRO A 40 -14.40 -6.05 2.94
N PHE A 41 -14.68 -4.93 3.59
CA PHE A 41 -13.68 -4.21 4.38
C PHE A 41 -13.29 -5.05 5.60
N SER A 42 -12.10 -5.64 5.58
CA SER A 42 -11.51 -6.27 6.77
C SER A 42 -10.63 -5.26 7.48
N LYS A 43 -10.93 -5.01 8.76
CA LYS A 43 -10.05 -4.19 9.60
C LYS A 43 -8.67 -4.84 9.68
N LEU A 44 -7.62 -4.03 9.53
CA LEU A 44 -6.26 -4.51 9.74
C LEU A 44 -6.09 -4.94 11.19
N ASN A 45 -5.39 -6.05 11.44
CA ASN A 45 -5.04 -6.51 12.80
C ASN A 45 -4.01 -5.59 13.51
N SER A 46 -3.70 -4.45 12.91
CA SER A 46 -2.72 -3.49 13.41
C SER A 46 -3.41 -2.19 13.76
N THR A 47 -2.85 -1.50 14.74
CA THR A 47 -3.20 -0.12 15.07
C THR A 47 -2.92 0.78 13.88
N ILE A 48 -3.82 1.74 13.63
CA ILE A 48 -3.65 2.80 12.62
C ILE A 48 -2.29 3.51 12.80
N LEU A 49 -1.84 3.62 14.05
CA LEU A 49 -0.52 4.11 14.43
C LEU A 49 0.38 2.93 14.80
N LEU A 50 1.29 2.57 13.89
CA LEU A 50 2.31 1.52 14.08
C LEU A 50 3.26 1.80 15.26
N SER A 51 3.31 3.04 15.74
CA SER A 51 4.08 3.42 16.93
C SER A 51 3.53 2.85 18.23
N ARG A 52 2.27 2.38 18.24
CA ARG A 52 1.66 1.74 19.40
C ARG A 52 1.65 0.23 19.21
N ARG A 53 2.29 -0.52 20.12
CA ARG A 53 2.22 -1.98 20.13
C ARG A 53 0.75 -2.43 20.24
N PRO A 54 0.26 -3.26 19.30
CA PRO A 54 -1.07 -3.84 19.42
C PRO A 54 -1.10 -4.83 20.60
N GLN A 55 -2.17 -4.78 21.39
CA GLN A 55 -2.45 -5.76 22.43
C GLN A 55 -3.11 -6.96 21.74
N ILE A 56 -2.38 -8.07 21.59
CA ILE A 56 -2.95 -9.32 21.09
C ILE A 56 -3.60 -10.02 22.28
N MET A 57 -4.93 -10.15 22.25
CA MET A 57 -5.68 -10.93 23.22
C MET A 57 -5.66 -12.39 22.77
N VAL A 58 -5.01 -13.27 23.54
CA VAL A 58 -5.02 -14.73 23.34
C VAL A 58 -6.14 -15.38 24.15
#